data_AF-A0A536WX29-F1
#
_entry.id   AF-A0A536WX29-F1
#
_cell.length_a   1.000
_cell.length_b   1.000
_cell.length_c   1.000
_cell.angle_alpha   90.00
_cell.angle_beta   90.00
_cell.angle_gamma   90.00
#
_symmetry.space_group_name_H-M   'P 1'
#
loop_
_entity.id
_entity.type
_entity.pdbx_description
1 polymer ?
#
loop_
_entity_poly.entity_id
_entity_poly.type
_entity_poly.pdbx_seq_one_letter_code
_entity_poly.pdbx_strand_id
1 'polypeptide(L)'
;MRKLILLGTPNMGSASSLHAFLTGEPVVFRRIPQEVLATMPSGYQLFPHPLVTWLIDVSGNSTDDDLFDGKTWRRYRWSIFDPVVDARIRAERGADATAYVAALQRYFDYRLERARRFLWAMSTPEPSTPIRYVLFGGDCAMTPARLALEMEGETPVARLRPDAIIHPVPGVRYDELMLEPGDGSVTKPSLLAREALDPTVPQSEDSFIPIAYWFFLCEHHARLTGNVSFQDNLLNVLLTRNLPWEMQPASK
;
A
#
# COMPACT_ATOMS: atom_id res chain seq x y z
N MET A 1 21.62 -18.06 7.01
CA MET A 1 21.55 -16.72 6.38
C MET A 1 21.72 -15.66 7.45
N ARG A 2 22.37 -14.51 7.15
CA ARG A 2 22.58 -13.41 8.12
C ARG A 2 21.92 -12.08 7.72
N LYS A 3 21.48 -11.94 6.47
CA LYS A 3 20.95 -10.69 5.92
C LYS A 3 19.65 -10.98 5.18
N LEU A 4 18.64 -10.14 5.36
CA LEU A 4 17.45 -10.06 4.52
C LEU A 4 17.51 -8.74 3.75
N ILE A 5 17.46 -8.81 2.43
CA ILE A 5 17.46 -7.62 1.57
C ILE A 5 16.03 -7.39 1.07
N LEU A 6 15.49 -6.21 1.37
CA LEU A 6 14.17 -5.79 0.92
C LEU A 6 14.33 -4.63 -0.05
N LEU A 7 13.81 -4.77 -1.27
CA LEU A 7 13.87 -3.74 -2.32
C LEU A 7 12.45 -3.27 -2.65
N GLY A 8 12.17 -1.98 -2.49
CA GLY A 8 10.88 -1.38 -2.79
C GLY A 8 9.71 -2.06 -2.06
N THR A 9 9.95 -2.71 -0.92
CA THR A 9 8.94 -3.54 -0.26
C THR A 9 7.91 -2.65 0.45
N PRO A 10 6.61 -2.77 0.16
CA PRO A 10 5.57 -1.96 0.80
C PRO A 10 5.21 -2.53 2.17
N ASN A 11 6.06 -2.35 3.18
CA ASN A 11 5.85 -2.93 4.50
C ASN A 11 4.58 -2.39 5.20
N MET A 12 4.11 -1.17 4.88
CA MET A 12 2.80 -0.65 5.30
C MET A 12 1.78 -0.57 4.15
N GLY A 13 2.00 -1.31 3.07
CA GLY A 13 1.11 -1.32 1.90
C GLY A 13 1.28 -0.12 0.96
N SER A 14 0.36 0.01 0.01
CA SER A 14 0.36 1.06 -1.02
C SER A 14 -1.05 1.57 -1.32
N ALA A 15 -1.24 2.90 -1.33
CA ALA A 15 -2.48 3.52 -1.77
C ALA A 15 -2.80 3.22 -3.25
N SER A 16 -1.78 3.03 -4.09
CA SER A 16 -1.95 2.67 -5.49
C SER A 16 -2.55 1.26 -5.64
N SER A 17 -2.11 0.30 -4.81
CA SER A 17 -2.68 -1.06 -4.80
C SER A 17 -4.14 -1.07 -4.37
N LEU A 18 -4.54 -0.21 -3.42
CA LEU A 18 -5.94 -0.02 -3.07
C LEU A 18 -6.72 0.60 -4.24
N HIS A 19 -6.23 1.67 -4.82
CA HIS A 19 -6.91 2.35 -5.94
C HIS A 19 -7.12 1.45 -7.16
N ALA A 20 -6.21 0.50 -7.41
CA ALA A 20 -6.38 -0.53 -8.43
C ALA A 20 -7.66 -1.35 -8.22
N PHE A 21 -8.03 -1.67 -6.97
CA PHE A 21 -9.28 -2.39 -6.68
C PHE A 21 -10.53 -1.56 -6.93
N LEU A 22 -10.41 -0.22 -6.90
CA LEU A 22 -11.50 0.71 -7.15
C LEU A 22 -11.73 0.91 -8.65
N THR A 23 -10.65 1.07 -9.41
CA THR A 23 -10.70 1.52 -10.81
C THR A 23 -10.23 0.48 -11.83
N GLY A 24 -9.80 -0.70 -11.38
CA GLY A 24 -9.09 -1.69 -12.20
C GLY A 24 -7.61 -1.33 -12.39
N GLU A 25 -6.81 -2.30 -12.84
CA GLU A 25 -5.37 -2.12 -13.01
C GLU A 25 -5.00 -2.05 -14.50
N PRO A 26 -4.37 -0.96 -15.00
CA PRO A 26 -3.92 -0.90 -16.38
C PRO A 26 -2.77 -1.88 -16.66
N VAL A 27 -2.85 -2.63 -17.76
CA VAL A 27 -1.82 -3.55 -18.22
C VAL A 27 -1.62 -3.39 -19.73
N VAL A 28 -0.61 -2.62 -20.12
CA VAL A 28 -0.21 -2.30 -21.52
C VAL A 28 -1.38 -1.97 -22.47
N PHE A 29 -2.06 -2.99 -23.01
CA PHE A 29 -3.17 -2.85 -23.97
C PHE A 29 -4.55 -3.17 -23.38
N ARG A 30 -4.64 -3.55 -22.11
CA ARG A 30 -5.88 -3.95 -21.41
C ARG A 30 -5.92 -3.37 -20.00
N ARG A 31 -7.04 -3.60 -19.31
CA ARG A 31 -7.19 -3.33 -17.89
C ARG A 31 -7.66 -4.61 -17.22
N ILE A 32 -7.02 -4.99 -16.11
CA ILE A 32 -7.56 -6.05 -15.25
C ILE A 32 -8.78 -5.43 -14.55
N PRO A 33 -9.99 -5.99 -14.75
CA PRO A 33 -11.20 -5.42 -14.20
C PRO A 33 -11.31 -5.70 -12.70
N GLN A 34 -12.12 -4.90 -11.99
CA GLN A 34 -12.24 -4.94 -10.52
C GLN A 34 -12.66 -6.32 -10.00
N GLU A 35 -13.60 -6.99 -10.67
CA GLU A 35 -14.10 -8.32 -10.33
C GLU A 35 -13.05 -9.42 -10.48
N VAL A 36 -12.03 -9.20 -11.31
CA VAL A 36 -10.89 -10.12 -11.42
C VAL A 36 -9.89 -9.82 -10.29
N LEU A 37 -9.56 -8.55 -10.03
CA LEU A 37 -8.72 -8.17 -8.89
C LEU A 37 -9.31 -8.66 -7.56
N ALA A 38 -10.63 -8.60 -7.39
CA ALA A 38 -11.36 -9.13 -6.24
C ALA A 38 -11.13 -10.63 -6.00
N THR A 39 -10.68 -11.39 -7.01
CA THR A 39 -10.33 -12.80 -6.86
C THR A 39 -8.87 -13.03 -6.49
N MET A 40 -8.03 -11.98 -6.47
CA MET A 40 -6.58 -12.07 -6.27
C MET A 40 -6.17 -11.85 -4.79
N PRO A 41 -5.90 -12.92 -4.01
CA PRO A 41 -5.32 -12.87 -2.67
C PRO A 41 -4.31 -11.76 -2.40
N SER A 42 -3.31 -11.65 -3.28
CA SER A 42 -2.12 -10.83 -3.09
C SER A 42 -2.44 -9.34 -3.15
N GLY A 43 -3.46 -8.94 -3.91
CA GLY A 43 -3.86 -7.54 -4.02
C GLY A 43 -4.30 -6.96 -2.67
N TYR A 44 -5.13 -7.71 -1.94
CA TYR A 44 -5.57 -7.32 -0.60
C TYR A 44 -4.41 -7.20 0.40
N GLN A 45 -3.37 -8.03 0.24
CA GLN A 45 -2.20 -8.03 1.13
C GLN A 45 -1.26 -6.83 0.91
N LEU A 46 -1.48 -6.08 -0.18
CA LEU A 46 -0.75 -4.83 -0.48
C LEU A 46 -1.53 -3.57 -0.07
N PHE A 47 -2.73 -3.72 0.50
CA PHE A 47 -3.51 -2.59 0.97
C PHE A 47 -2.78 -1.84 2.10
N PRO A 48 -3.02 -0.53 2.24
CA PRO A 48 -2.49 0.25 3.35
C PRO A 48 -2.75 -0.44 4.70
N HIS A 49 -1.72 -0.45 5.55
CA HIS A 49 -1.82 -1.01 6.90
C HIS A 49 -2.88 -0.26 7.72
N PRO A 50 -3.64 -0.92 8.63
CA PRO A 50 -4.60 -0.24 9.50
C PRO A 50 -4.05 0.88 10.39
N LEU A 51 -2.73 0.97 10.56
CA LEU A 51 -2.06 2.01 11.35
C LEU A 51 -1.87 3.32 10.57
N VAL A 52 -1.97 3.30 9.24
CA VAL A 52 -1.77 4.50 8.42
C VAL A 52 -3.10 5.13 8.02
N THR A 53 -3.15 6.46 7.99
CA THR A 53 -4.28 7.18 7.40
C THR A 53 -4.30 6.92 5.89
N TRP A 54 -5.23 6.10 5.42
CA TRP A 54 -5.34 5.69 4.01
C TRP A 54 -6.36 6.54 3.23
N LEU A 55 -7.32 7.17 3.91
CA LEU A 55 -8.39 7.98 3.33
C LEU A 55 -8.53 9.30 4.07
N ILE A 56 -8.70 10.38 3.30
CA ILE A 56 -9.06 11.71 3.76
C ILE A 56 -10.32 12.19 3.02
N ASP A 57 -11.08 13.10 3.60
CA ASP A 57 -12.13 13.83 2.88
C ASP A 57 -11.53 14.93 1.99
N VAL A 58 -12.36 15.57 1.15
CA VAL A 58 -11.91 16.70 0.31
C VAL A 58 -11.43 17.92 1.11
N SER A 59 -11.76 18.03 2.38
CA SER A 59 -11.31 19.12 3.24
C SER A 59 -9.95 18.82 3.87
N GLY A 60 -9.42 17.61 3.68
CA GLY A 60 -8.14 17.15 4.19
C GLY A 60 -8.21 16.44 5.55
N ASN A 61 -9.40 16.16 6.08
CA ASN A 61 -9.56 15.46 7.35
C ASN A 61 -9.46 13.95 7.15
N SER A 62 -8.79 13.25 8.06
CA SER A 62 -8.81 11.79 8.10
C SER A 62 -10.22 11.27 8.36
N THR A 63 -10.56 10.15 7.73
CA THR A 63 -11.82 9.45 7.97
C THR A 63 -11.63 8.28 8.93
N ASP A 64 -12.62 7.98 9.77
CA ASP A 64 -12.60 6.84 10.71
C ASP A 64 -13.00 5.49 10.06
N ASP A 65 -12.97 5.43 8.72
CA ASP A 65 -13.47 4.29 7.98
C ASP A 65 -12.51 3.11 7.95
N ASP A 66 -13.07 1.93 8.17
CA ASP A 66 -12.31 0.70 8.21
C ASP A 66 -12.15 0.12 6.80
N LEU A 67 -10.93 0.18 6.26
CA LEU A 67 -10.58 -0.36 4.95
C LEU A 67 -10.89 -1.85 4.80
N PHE A 68 -10.83 -2.62 5.89
CA PHE A 68 -11.02 -4.06 5.85
C PHE A 68 -12.43 -4.50 6.30
N ASP A 69 -13.34 -3.56 6.56
CA ASP A 69 -14.77 -3.87 6.75
C ASP A 69 -15.51 -3.79 5.40
N GLY A 70 -16.13 -4.89 4.99
CA GLY A 70 -16.95 -4.92 3.79
C GLY A 70 -18.14 -3.96 3.81
N LYS A 71 -18.58 -3.46 4.97
CA LYS A 71 -19.60 -2.40 5.05
C LYS A 71 -19.11 -1.08 4.46
N THR A 72 -17.84 -0.73 4.66
CA THR A 72 -17.19 0.46 4.07
C THR A 72 -17.28 0.40 2.55
N TRP A 73 -16.88 -0.73 1.96
CA TRP A 73 -16.90 -0.95 0.51
C TRP A 73 -18.31 -0.90 -0.08
N ARG A 74 -19.29 -1.48 0.62
CA ARG A 74 -20.71 -1.42 0.21
C ARG A 74 -21.26 0.01 0.28
N ARG A 75 -20.96 0.75 1.35
CA ARG A 75 -21.42 2.13 1.53
C ARG A 75 -20.89 3.05 0.42
N TYR A 76 -19.61 2.89 0.05
CA TYR A 76 -19.02 3.65 -1.04
C TYR A 76 -19.24 3.07 -2.44
N ARG A 77 -19.92 1.92 -2.53
CA ARG A 77 -20.15 1.20 -3.80
C ARG A 77 -18.86 0.98 -4.59
N TRP A 78 -17.81 0.58 -3.89
CA TRP A 78 -16.50 0.36 -4.50
C TRP A 78 -16.33 -1.04 -5.05
N SER A 79 -15.45 -1.18 -6.06
CA SER A 79 -15.07 -2.48 -6.63
C SER A 79 -16.29 -3.28 -7.09
N ILE A 80 -16.46 -4.53 -6.63
CA ILE A 80 -17.59 -5.41 -6.98
C ILE A 80 -18.96 -4.91 -6.49
N PHE A 81 -18.99 -3.86 -5.66
CA PHE A 81 -20.22 -3.20 -5.20
C PHE A 81 -20.60 -1.98 -6.05
N ASP A 82 -19.76 -1.61 -7.03
CA ASP A 82 -20.07 -0.59 -8.04
C ASP A 82 -21.20 -1.12 -8.94
N PRO A 83 -22.31 -0.37 -9.13
CA PRO A 83 -23.42 -0.79 -9.99
C PRO A 83 -23.02 -1.13 -11.44
N VAL A 84 -22.02 -0.45 -11.99
CA VAL A 84 -21.51 -0.70 -13.35
C VAL A 84 -20.75 -2.03 -13.38
N VAL A 85 -19.98 -2.33 -12.33
CA VAL A 85 -19.26 -3.60 -12.19
C VAL A 85 -20.24 -4.75 -11.96
N ASP A 86 -21.21 -4.60 -11.06
CA ASP A 86 -22.27 -5.60 -10.83
C ASP A 86 -23.05 -5.90 -12.11
N ALA A 87 -23.46 -4.87 -12.86
CA ALA A 87 -24.14 -5.05 -14.14
C ALA A 87 -23.29 -5.82 -15.16
N ARG A 88 -21.98 -5.53 -15.24
CA ARG A 88 -21.04 -6.25 -16.11
C ARG A 88 -20.92 -7.72 -15.72
N ILE A 89 -20.72 -8.02 -14.43
CA ILE A 89 -20.66 -9.39 -13.92
C ILE A 89 -21.96 -10.14 -14.26
N ARG A 90 -23.11 -9.50 -14.05
CA ARG A 90 -24.41 -10.11 -14.31
C ARG A 90 -24.63 -10.40 -15.79
N ALA A 91 -24.23 -9.48 -16.66
CA ALA A 91 -24.30 -9.67 -18.11
C ALA A 91 -23.42 -10.85 -18.57
N GLU A 92 -22.21 -10.99 -18.01
CA GLU A 92 -21.29 -12.08 -18.34
C GLU A 92 -21.78 -13.45 -17.82
N ARG A 93 -22.34 -13.48 -16.61
CA ARG A 93 -22.73 -14.73 -15.93
C ARG A 93 -24.14 -15.21 -16.27
N GLY A 94 -25.01 -14.35 -16.81
CA GLY A 94 -26.37 -14.72 -17.21
C GLY A 94 -27.20 -15.30 -16.06
N ALA A 95 -27.73 -16.51 -16.23
CA ALA A 95 -28.61 -17.15 -15.24
C ALA A 95 -27.94 -17.39 -13.87
N ASP A 96 -26.63 -17.63 -13.85
CA ASP A 96 -25.88 -17.91 -12.62
C ASP A 96 -25.45 -16.65 -11.86
N ALA A 97 -25.73 -15.46 -12.43
CA ALA A 97 -25.21 -14.20 -11.94
C ALA A 97 -25.53 -13.92 -10.47
N THR A 98 -26.76 -14.17 -10.03
CA THR A 98 -27.16 -13.90 -8.64
C THR A 98 -26.38 -14.76 -7.65
N ALA A 99 -26.21 -16.06 -7.94
CA ALA A 99 -25.43 -16.95 -7.09
C ALA A 99 -23.95 -16.58 -7.09
N TYR A 100 -23.42 -16.22 -8.27
CA TYR A 100 -22.02 -15.80 -8.44
C TYR A 100 -21.72 -14.50 -7.68
N VAL A 101 -22.52 -13.45 -7.87
CA VAL A 101 -22.34 -12.16 -7.17
C VAL A 101 -22.39 -12.37 -5.66
N ALA A 102 -23.35 -13.15 -5.15
CA ALA A 102 -23.43 -13.45 -3.72
C ALA A 102 -22.18 -14.21 -3.22
N ALA A 103 -21.65 -15.15 -3.99
CA ALA A 103 -20.42 -15.85 -3.65
C ALA A 103 -19.19 -14.93 -3.66
N LEU A 104 -19.08 -14.06 -4.68
CA LEU A 104 -17.99 -13.11 -4.83
C LEU A 104 -17.97 -12.09 -3.70
N GLN A 105 -19.14 -11.57 -3.28
CA GLN A 105 -19.24 -10.64 -2.15
C GLN A 105 -18.82 -11.31 -0.83
N ARG A 106 -19.26 -12.56 -0.57
CA ARG A 106 -18.79 -13.31 0.62
C ARG A 106 -17.29 -13.57 0.58
N TYR A 107 -16.76 -13.92 -0.59
CA TYR A 107 -15.32 -14.12 -0.79
C TYR A 107 -14.54 -12.83 -0.55
N PHE A 108 -15.06 -11.69 -1.02
CA PHE A 108 -14.46 -10.38 -0.81
C PHE A 108 -14.35 -10.04 0.68
N ASP A 109 -15.42 -10.17 1.45
CA ASP A 109 -15.40 -9.94 2.90
C ASP A 109 -14.40 -10.86 3.61
N TYR A 110 -14.40 -12.15 3.25
CA TYR A 110 -13.43 -13.11 3.79
C TYR A 110 -11.98 -12.71 3.47
N ARG A 111 -11.74 -12.18 2.27
CA ARG A 111 -10.43 -11.74 1.82
C ARG A 111 -9.93 -10.48 2.50
N LEU A 112 -10.81 -9.51 2.72
CA LEU A 112 -10.49 -8.32 3.51
C LEU A 112 -10.02 -8.71 4.91
N GLU A 113 -10.79 -9.53 5.62
CA GLU A 113 -10.43 -9.95 6.98
C GLU A 113 -9.15 -10.78 7.00
N ARG A 114 -8.95 -11.66 6.00
CA ARG A 114 -7.69 -12.42 5.89
C ARG A 114 -6.49 -11.50 5.65
N ALA A 115 -6.64 -10.45 4.86
CA ALA A 115 -5.58 -9.48 4.61
C ALA A 115 -5.30 -8.61 5.85
N ARG A 116 -6.33 -8.16 6.57
CA ARG A 116 -6.19 -7.47 7.86
C ARG A 116 -5.32 -8.30 8.82
N ARG A 117 -5.66 -9.58 8.99
CA ARG A 117 -4.89 -10.50 9.85
C ARG A 117 -3.47 -10.73 9.34
N PHE A 118 -3.28 -10.81 8.03
CA PHE A 118 -1.95 -10.94 7.44
C PHE A 118 -1.08 -9.74 7.78
N LEU A 119 -1.59 -8.52 7.60
CA LEU A 119 -0.87 -7.29 7.91
C LEU A 119 -0.49 -7.22 9.41
N TRP A 120 -1.43 -7.49 10.32
CA TRP A 120 -1.13 -7.55 11.76
C TRP A 120 -0.16 -8.68 12.14
N ALA A 121 -0.22 -9.83 11.46
CA ALA A 121 0.75 -10.90 11.69
C ALA A 121 2.16 -10.49 11.25
N MET A 122 2.28 -9.71 10.17
CA MET A 122 3.56 -9.16 9.69
C MET A 122 4.10 -8.05 10.61
N SER A 123 3.23 -7.41 11.37
CA SER A 123 3.57 -6.39 12.39
C SER A 123 3.99 -6.98 13.73
N THR A 124 3.85 -8.29 13.93
CA THR A 124 4.27 -8.93 15.17
C THR A 124 5.79 -8.90 15.29
N PRO A 125 6.36 -8.42 16.42
CA PRO A 125 7.81 -8.40 16.61
C PRO A 125 8.42 -9.79 16.42
N GLU A 126 9.45 -9.88 15.58
CA GLU A 126 10.17 -11.14 15.42
C GLU A 126 10.97 -11.49 16.69
N PRO A 127 11.11 -12.78 17.04
CA PRO A 127 12.03 -13.19 18.08
C PRO A 127 13.46 -12.70 17.78
N SER A 128 14.24 -12.45 18.83
CA SER A 128 15.63 -12.02 18.67
C SER A 128 16.38 -12.97 17.72
N THR A 129 16.86 -12.41 16.61
CA THR A 129 17.48 -13.17 15.52
C THR A 129 18.79 -12.48 15.08
N PRO A 130 19.78 -13.26 14.62
CA PRO A 130 20.98 -12.70 13.99
C PRO A 130 20.72 -12.14 12.59
N ILE A 131 19.50 -12.27 12.05
CA ILE A 131 19.13 -11.70 10.75
C ILE A 131 19.15 -10.17 10.85
N ARG A 132 19.71 -9.53 9.84
CA ARG A 132 19.77 -8.07 9.70
C ARG A 132 19.03 -7.64 8.44
N TYR A 133 18.05 -6.75 8.60
CA TYR A 133 17.23 -6.26 7.50
C TYR A 133 17.93 -5.06 6.86
N VAL A 134 18.22 -5.15 5.56
CA VAL A 134 18.77 -4.04 4.78
C VAL A 134 17.75 -3.67 3.72
N LEU A 135 17.26 -2.44 3.80
CA LEU A 135 16.20 -1.94 2.93
C LEU A 135 16.79 -1.07 1.82
N PHE A 136 16.22 -1.18 0.64
CA PHE A 136 16.50 -0.35 -0.52
C PHE A 136 15.19 0.18 -1.08
N GLY A 137 15.13 1.45 -1.46
CA GLY A 137 13.97 1.98 -2.17
C GLY A 137 14.20 3.35 -2.76
N GLY A 138 13.20 3.84 -3.49
CA GLY A 138 13.22 5.16 -4.08
C GLY A 138 12.66 6.22 -3.13
N ASP A 139 13.16 7.46 -3.20
CA ASP A 139 12.57 8.60 -2.48
C ASP A 139 12.49 9.92 -3.27
N CYS A 140 12.71 9.89 -4.59
CA CYS A 140 12.68 11.08 -5.42
C CYS A 140 11.36 11.30 -6.19
N ALA A 141 10.37 10.41 -6.04
CA ALA A 141 9.06 10.56 -6.66
C ALA A 141 7.99 10.88 -5.61
N MET A 142 7.15 11.89 -5.89
CA MET A 142 5.95 12.15 -5.10
C MET A 142 4.92 11.03 -5.33
N THR A 143 4.81 10.17 -4.33
CA THR A 143 4.13 8.88 -4.38
C THR A 143 2.82 8.96 -3.61
N PRO A 144 1.70 8.44 -4.16
CA PRO A 144 0.43 8.44 -3.45
C PRO A 144 0.52 7.72 -2.11
N ALA A 145 0.20 8.44 -1.04
CA ALA A 145 0.15 7.96 0.33
C ALA A 145 -1.29 7.75 0.80
N ARG A 146 -2.24 8.57 0.31
CA ARG A 146 -3.64 8.59 0.75
C ARG A 146 -4.57 8.80 -0.43
N LEU A 147 -5.78 8.26 -0.33
CA LEU A 147 -6.88 8.60 -1.23
C LEU A 147 -7.66 9.80 -0.67
N ALA A 148 -8.15 10.68 -1.54
CA ALA A 148 -9.12 11.71 -1.16
C ALA A 148 -10.54 11.28 -1.59
N LEU A 149 -11.49 11.30 -0.67
CA LEU A 149 -12.89 10.98 -0.94
C LEU A 149 -13.63 12.25 -1.40
N GLU A 150 -13.96 12.31 -2.68
CA GLU A 150 -14.70 13.40 -3.30
C GLU A 150 -16.14 12.99 -3.63
N MET A 151 -17.10 13.88 -3.42
CA MET A 151 -18.50 13.63 -3.79
C MET A 151 -18.77 14.17 -5.20
N GLU A 152 -19.13 13.27 -6.12
CA GLU A 152 -19.72 13.62 -7.42
C GLU A 152 -21.24 13.46 -7.32
N GLY A 153 -21.93 14.55 -6.99
CA GLY A 153 -23.35 14.50 -6.60
C GLY A 153 -23.51 13.66 -5.32
N GLU A 154 -24.24 12.56 -5.42
CA GLU A 154 -24.41 11.59 -4.32
C GLU A 154 -23.39 10.44 -4.36
N THR A 155 -22.48 10.42 -5.35
CA THR A 155 -21.54 9.31 -5.54
C THR A 155 -20.19 9.63 -4.90
N PRO A 156 -19.73 8.85 -3.91
CA PRO A 156 -18.39 9.00 -3.35
C PRO A 156 -17.34 8.40 -4.29
N VAL A 157 -16.35 9.20 -4.68
CA VAL A 157 -15.27 8.85 -5.60
C VAL A 157 -13.92 9.04 -4.91
N ALA A 158 -13.12 7.98 -4.84
CA ALA A 158 -11.77 8.06 -4.29
C ALA A 158 -10.76 8.53 -5.35
N ARG A 159 -10.01 9.58 -5.05
CA ARG A 159 -8.95 10.13 -5.90
C ARG A 159 -7.58 9.71 -5.38
N LEU A 160 -6.77 9.11 -6.24
CA LEU A 160 -5.40 8.72 -5.89
C LEU A 160 -4.43 9.91 -5.89
N ARG A 161 -4.69 10.92 -6.72
CA ARG A 161 -3.78 12.05 -6.91
C ARG A 161 -4.50 13.40 -6.79
N PRO A 162 -3.79 14.46 -6.35
CA PRO A 162 -4.35 15.81 -6.27
C PRO A 162 -4.97 16.32 -7.57
N ASP A 163 -4.33 16.06 -8.70
CA ASP A 163 -4.78 16.48 -10.03
C ASP A 163 -6.05 15.77 -10.52
N ALA A 164 -6.49 14.72 -9.82
CA ALA A 164 -7.73 14.02 -10.10
C ALA A 164 -8.94 14.59 -9.32
N ILE A 165 -8.73 15.50 -8.37
CA ILE A 165 -9.82 16.16 -7.63
C ILE A 165 -10.50 17.18 -8.55
N ILE A 166 -11.80 17.05 -8.76
CA ILE A 166 -12.57 17.91 -9.69
C ILE A 166 -12.92 19.25 -9.03
N HIS A 167 -13.25 19.24 -7.74
CA HIS A 167 -13.71 20.40 -6.96
C HIS A 167 -12.79 20.62 -5.75
N PRO A 168 -11.56 21.11 -5.95
CA PRO A 168 -10.64 21.35 -4.85
C PRO A 168 -11.15 22.46 -3.92
N VAL A 169 -10.99 22.25 -2.61
CA VAL A 169 -11.34 23.21 -1.57
C VAL A 169 -10.21 24.24 -1.43
N PRO A 170 -10.49 25.56 -1.53
CA PRO A 170 -9.47 26.58 -1.37
C PRO A 170 -8.71 26.48 -0.05
N GLY A 171 -7.37 26.51 -0.13
CA GLY A 171 -6.48 26.46 1.04
C GLY A 171 -6.10 25.06 1.51
N VAL A 172 -6.71 24.00 0.97
CA VAL A 172 -6.30 22.60 1.26
C VAL A 172 -5.06 22.25 0.44
N ARG A 173 -3.99 21.82 1.12
CA ARG A 173 -2.71 21.47 0.49
C ARG A 173 -2.67 19.99 0.09
N TYR A 174 -3.40 19.65 -0.98
CA TYR A 174 -3.55 18.24 -1.41
C TYR A 174 -2.23 17.54 -1.73
N ASP A 175 -1.26 18.22 -2.33
CA ASP A 175 0.05 17.62 -2.61
C ASP A 175 0.75 17.14 -1.34
N GLU A 176 0.63 17.87 -0.24
CA GLU A 176 1.24 17.51 1.05
C GLU A 176 0.43 16.45 1.81
N LEU A 177 -0.89 16.42 1.61
CA LEU A 177 -1.77 15.48 2.30
C LEU A 177 -1.81 14.10 1.61
N MET A 178 -1.80 14.09 0.27
CA MET A 178 -2.02 12.88 -0.52
C MET A 178 -0.74 12.23 -1.01
N LEU A 179 0.37 12.97 -1.09
CA LEU A 179 1.63 12.47 -1.64
C LEU A 179 2.74 12.53 -0.59
N GLU A 180 3.61 11.52 -0.62
CA GLU A 180 4.82 11.46 0.20
C GLU A 180 6.02 11.05 -0.69
N PRO A 181 7.26 11.37 -0.29
CA PRO A 181 8.44 10.88 -1.00
C PRO A 181 8.43 9.35 -1.13
N GLY A 182 8.83 8.81 -2.27
CA GLY A 182 8.87 7.38 -2.54
C GLY A 182 9.40 7.05 -3.94
N ASP A 183 9.03 5.88 -4.45
CA ASP A 183 9.45 5.37 -5.77
C ASP A 183 8.35 5.45 -6.85
N GLY A 184 7.25 6.14 -6.56
CA GLY A 184 6.07 6.26 -7.43
C GLY A 184 5.03 5.16 -7.23
N SER A 185 5.32 4.12 -6.45
CA SER A 185 4.36 3.07 -6.07
C SER A 185 4.32 2.82 -4.56
N VAL A 186 5.47 2.89 -3.89
CA VAL A 186 5.67 2.69 -2.46
C VAL A 186 6.27 3.94 -1.85
N THR A 187 5.65 4.44 -0.78
CA THR A 187 6.14 5.60 -0.05
C THR A 187 7.34 5.22 0.83
N LYS A 188 8.19 6.21 1.10
CA LYS A 188 9.33 6.08 2.02
C LYS A 188 8.91 5.60 3.41
N PRO A 189 7.83 6.13 4.04
CA PRO A 189 7.28 5.56 5.27
C PRO A 189 6.89 4.09 5.15
N SER A 190 6.19 3.72 4.07
CA SER A 190 5.77 2.33 3.88
C SER A 190 6.96 1.38 3.76
N LEU A 191 8.02 1.76 3.03
CA LEU A 191 9.25 0.97 2.99
C LEU A 191 9.87 0.82 4.38
N LEU A 192 9.94 1.89 5.16
CA LEU A 192 10.56 1.89 6.49
C LEU A 192 9.68 1.28 7.57
N ALA A 193 8.48 0.80 7.23
CA ALA A 193 7.45 0.40 8.17
C ALA A 193 7.20 1.48 9.24
N ARG A 194 6.89 2.71 8.79
CA ARG A 194 6.58 3.86 9.64
C ARG A 194 5.29 4.52 9.18
N GLU A 195 4.56 5.09 10.13
CA GLU A 195 3.33 5.85 9.91
C GLU A 195 3.61 7.30 9.51
N ALA A 196 4.75 7.84 9.94
CA ALA A 196 5.19 9.20 9.63
C ALA A 196 6.71 9.28 9.42
N LEU A 197 7.13 10.20 8.54
CA LEU A 197 8.54 10.59 8.39
C LEU A 197 9.03 11.53 9.49
N ASP A 198 8.12 12.25 10.14
CA ASP A 198 8.47 13.16 11.23
C ASP A 198 9.09 12.36 12.39
N PRO A 199 10.37 12.59 12.73
CA PRO A 199 11.03 11.86 13.81
C PRO A 199 10.52 12.21 15.20
N THR A 200 9.72 13.28 15.34
CA THR A 200 9.09 13.68 16.61
C THR A 200 7.80 12.92 16.90
N VAL A 201 7.20 12.30 15.88
CA VAL A 201 6.00 11.46 16.03
C VAL A 201 6.43 10.08 16.56
N PRO A 202 5.92 9.65 17.72
CA PRO A 202 6.17 8.31 18.22
C PRO A 202 5.67 7.26 17.23
N GLN A 203 6.51 6.27 16.94
CA GLN A 203 6.12 5.10 16.16
C GLN A 203 5.23 4.19 17.01
N SER A 204 4.24 3.54 16.39
CA SER A 204 3.43 2.54 17.09
C SER A 204 4.30 1.37 17.56
N GLU A 205 3.97 0.80 18.72
CA GLU A 205 4.61 -0.44 19.18
C GLU A 205 4.32 -1.62 18.22
N ASP A 206 3.22 -1.53 17.47
CA ASP A 206 2.82 -2.49 16.43
C ASP A 206 3.43 -2.19 15.05
N SER A 207 4.41 -1.28 14.98
CA SER A 207 5.07 -0.87 13.74
C SER A 207 6.54 -1.21 13.89
N PHE A 208 6.91 -2.48 13.67
CA PHE A 208 8.26 -2.96 13.96
C PHE A 208 8.84 -3.84 12.85
N ILE A 209 9.93 -3.36 12.26
CA ILE A 209 10.88 -4.18 11.50
C ILE A 209 12.27 -3.85 12.04
N PRO A 210 13.12 -4.85 12.37
CA PRO A 210 14.47 -4.61 12.90
C PRO A 210 15.44 -4.23 11.78
N ILE A 211 15.20 -3.05 11.21
CA ILE A 211 16.00 -2.47 10.13
C ILE A 211 17.39 -2.19 10.66
N ALA A 212 18.39 -2.84 10.07
CA ALA A 212 19.79 -2.64 10.41
C ALA A 212 20.37 -1.45 9.62
N TYR A 213 19.94 -1.27 8.37
CA TYR A 213 20.36 -0.18 7.51
C TYR A 213 19.36 0.04 6.36
N TRP A 214 19.35 1.22 5.76
CA TRP A 214 18.55 1.50 4.56
C TRP A 214 19.30 2.41 3.58
N PHE A 215 19.06 2.21 2.29
CA PHE A 215 19.57 3.05 1.21
C PHE A 215 18.40 3.60 0.39
N PHE A 216 18.40 4.92 0.20
CA PHE A 216 17.50 5.56 -0.74
C PHE A 216 18.26 6.00 -1.98
N LEU A 217 17.62 5.82 -3.12
CA LEU A 217 18.14 6.16 -4.44
C LEU A 217 17.06 6.88 -5.24
N CYS A 218 17.44 7.64 -6.26
CA CYS A 218 16.45 8.25 -7.13
C CYS A 218 16.13 7.32 -8.30
N GLU A 219 15.03 6.57 -8.18
CA GLU A 219 14.53 5.67 -9.24
C GLU A 219 13.05 5.35 -9.02
N HIS A 220 12.36 4.99 -10.10
CA HIS A 220 10.98 4.50 -10.04
C HIS A 220 10.90 3.01 -9.70
N HIS A 221 9.81 2.61 -9.03
CA HIS A 221 9.57 1.25 -8.53
C HIS A 221 9.92 0.15 -9.54
N ALA A 222 9.39 0.25 -10.77
CA ALA A 222 9.58 -0.74 -11.83
C ALA A 222 11.03 -0.84 -12.37
N ARG A 223 11.91 0.10 -12.01
CA ARG A 223 13.29 0.19 -12.48
C ARG A 223 14.32 0.02 -11.37
N LEU A 224 13.90 -0.14 -10.11
CA LEU A 224 14.78 -0.28 -8.95
C LEU A 224 15.89 -1.33 -9.15
N THR A 225 15.54 -2.51 -9.69
CA THR A 225 16.51 -3.60 -9.92
C THR A 225 17.55 -3.28 -11.00
N GLY A 226 17.23 -2.38 -11.92
CA GLY A 226 18.11 -1.94 -12.99
C GLY A 226 19.01 -0.76 -12.60
N ASN A 227 18.82 -0.18 -11.42
CA ASN A 227 19.60 0.97 -10.97
C ASN A 227 21.03 0.55 -10.57
N VAL A 228 22.03 1.19 -11.17
CA VAL A 228 23.45 0.85 -10.94
C VAL A 228 23.90 1.10 -9.50
N SER A 229 23.36 2.14 -8.85
CA SER A 229 23.66 2.43 -7.45
C SER A 229 23.04 1.38 -6.53
N PHE A 230 21.84 0.88 -6.83
CA PHE A 230 21.27 -0.27 -6.12
C PHE A 230 22.17 -1.50 -6.25
N GLN A 231 22.56 -1.85 -7.48
CA GLN A 231 23.38 -3.04 -7.75
C GLN A 231 24.74 -2.97 -7.05
N ASP A 232 25.41 -1.82 -7.08
CA ASP A 232 26.69 -1.62 -6.41
C ASP A 232 26.55 -1.73 -4.88
N ASN A 233 25.57 -1.06 -4.28
CA ASN A 233 25.35 -1.14 -2.84
C ASN A 233 24.90 -2.55 -2.40
N LEU A 234 24.12 -3.26 -3.22
CA LEU A 234 23.78 -4.66 -2.98
C LEU A 234 25.02 -5.53 -2.93
N LEU A 235 25.93 -5.39 -3.91
CA LEU A 235 27.20 -6.14 -3.93
C LEU A 235 28.06 -5.77 -2.71
N ASN A 236 28.15 -4.50 -2.34
CA ASN A 236 28.84 -4.08 -1.12
C ASN A 236 28.26 -4.76 0.12
N VAL A 237 26.93 -4.80 0.27
CA VAL A 237 26.26 -5.47 1.39
C VAL A 237 26.52 -6.99 1.37
N LEU A 238 26.52 -7.63 0.21
CA LEU A 238 26.69 -9.09 0.10
C LEU A 238 28.14 -9.54 0.28
N LEU A 239 29.11 -8.78 -0.24
CA LEU A 239 30.52 -9.14 -0.28
C LEU A 239 31.31 -8.63 0.94
N THR A 240 30.83 -7.59 1.62
CA THR A 240 31.48 -7.07 2.84
C THR A 240 31.19 -7.97 4.03
N ARG A 241 32.27 -8.49 4.61
CA ARG A 241 32.25 -9.16 5.92
C ARG A 241 32.34 -8.11 7.02
N ASN A 242 31.56 -8.26 8.09
CA ASN A 242 31.60 -7.41 9.28
C ASN A 242 31.18 -5.95 9.01
N LEU A 243 30.00 -5.77 8.42
CA LEU A 243 29.42 -4.43 8.32
C LEU A 243 29.23 -3.83 9.72
N PRO A 244 29.22 -2.48 9.87
CA PRO A 244 29.14 -1.84 11.19
C PRO A 244 27.99 -2.33 12.08
N TRP A 245 26.85 -2.69 11.47
CA TRP A 245 25.66 -3.23 12.15
C TRP A 245 25.70 -4.76 12.41
N GLU A 246 26.72 -5.45 11.91
CA GLU A 246 27.00 -6.87 12.22
C GLU A 246 27.94 -7.02 13.41
N MET A 247 28.68 -5.96 13.77
CA MET A 247 29.53 -5.96 14.95
C MET A 247 28.65 -5.78 16.19
N GLN A 248 28.45 -6.84 16.98
CA GLN A 248 27.91 -6.66 18.33
C GLN A 248 28.87 -5.75 19.11
N PRO A 249 28.38 -4.82 19.95
CA PRO A 249 29.24 -4.27 20.98
C PRO A 249 29.76 -5.45 21.79
N ALA A 250 31.08 -5.57 21.94
CA ALA A 250 31.67 -6.59 22.79
C ALA A 250 30.95 -6.53 24.14
N SER A 251 30.32 -7.64 24.54
CA SER A 251 29.71 -7.78 25.86
C SER A 251 30.76 -7.40 26.90
N LYS A 252 30.50 -6.31 27.63
CA LYS A 252 31.21 -6.02 28.88
C LYS A 252 30.60 -6.84 30.00
#